data_AF-A0A4V3SE49-F1
#
_entry.id   AF-A0A4V3SE49-F1
#
_cell.length_a   1.000
_cell.length_b   1.000
_cell.length_c   1.000
_cell.angle_alpha   90.00
_cell.angle_beta   90.00
_cell.angle_gamma   90.00
#
_symmetry.space_group_name_H-M   'P 1'
#
loop_
_entity.id
_entity.type
_entity.pdbx_description
1 polymer ?
#
loop_
_entity_poly.entity_id
_entity_poly.type
_entity_poly.pdbx_seq_one_letter_code
_entity_poly.pdbx_strand_id
1 'polypeptide(L)'
;MRRLYRFILCLFALVGILHLFRALNRFRVLRLDPIPFAPQYDAIYLAGRRTNDLEPIELFTVINGACAANRAVVSLKSMLYFQGRYKTASKFCPSVSNRPPGIVCQNQSLEPYRPVRLHWVADVAAKDRLIYIFEEWHPSDVHIYLYNYEQFVSYVGAIPINHYAGTPAMYKILAPYILPEEVTKVIVLDSDVIFNYNVLELWKEFERFKPQQVFGAACEQITYCPYSCSSDDTHLPLFGINSGVVLMNLTELRRTNWWYQWQQEVLKEVTDLGYLPVAEQKVINEIMGRNITLYYRLGCEWNVQVFKADGIQCCPVQWIDRLPHETYCKNNLDDANPREPARLVHYNIKRKPEGCGQYAPSSMDFQAGLAEMSRFPVLFGELESSQRLRASGCFTLFWAD
;
A
#
# COMPACT_ATOMS: atom_id res chain seq x y z
N MET A 1 -43.86 -31.87 -18.07
CA MET A 1 -43.24 -31.94 -19.42
C MET A 1 -43.17 -30.57 -20.11
N ARG A 2 -44.27 -29.98 -20.62
CA ARG A 2 -44.23 -28.70 -21.37
C ARG A 2 -43.67 -27.48 -20.62
N ARG A 3 -43.92 -27.33 -19.32
CA ARG A 3 -43.39 -26.21 -18.51
C ARG A 3 -41.88 -26.31 -18.28
N LEU A 4 -41.36 -27.52 -18.04
CA LEU A 4 -39.93 -27.78 -17.85
C LEU A 4 -39.13 -27.50 -19.13
N TYR A 5 -39.67 -27.92 -20.28
CA TYR A 5 -39.07 -27.65 -21.60
C TYR A 5 -38.95 -26.15 -21.90
N ARG A 6 -40.00 -25.36 -21.61
CA ARG A 6 -39.95 -23.88 -21.77
C ARG A 6 -38.93 -23.24 -20.83
N PHE A 7 -38.82 -23.73 -19.59
CA PHE A 7 -37.87 -23.20 -18.62
C PHE A 7 -36.42 -23.44 -19.07
N ILE A 8 -36.13 -24.64 -19.56
CA ILE A 8 -34.81 -25.03 -20.10
C ILE A 8 -34.47 -24.18 -21.34
N LEU A 9 -35.41 -23.97 -22.27
CA LEU A 9 -35.22 -23.10 -23.44
C LEU A 9 -34.94 -21.64 -23.05
N CYS A 10 -35.64 -21.10 -22.06
CA CYS A 10 -35.36 -19.75 -21.54
C CYS A 10 -33.96 -19.67 -20.90
N LEU A 11 -33.52 -20.71 -20.19
CA LEU A 11 -32.18 -20.79 -19.60
C LEU A 11 -31.09 -20.80 -20.69
N PHE A 12 -31.25 -21.62 -21.73
CA PHE A 12 -30.31 -21.64 -22.86
C PHE A 12 -30.31 -20.33 -23.65
N ALA A 13 -31.47 -19.69 -23.84
CA ALA A 13 -31.56 -18.38 -24.46
C ALA A 13 -30.87 -17.30 -23.61
N LEU A 14 -31.06 -17.31 -22.30
CA LEU A 14 -30.40 -16.37 -21.38
C LEU A 14 -28.88 -16.56 -21.37
N VAL A 15 -28.41 -17.81 -21.34
CA VAL A 15 -26.99 -18.17 -21.45
C VAL A 15 -26.43 -17.74 -22.81
N GLY A 16 -27.16 -17.99 -23.90
CA GLY A 16 -26.81 -17.55 -25.25
C GLY A 16 -26.71 -16.02 -25.37
N ILE A 17 -27.65 -15.28 -24.80
CA ILE A 17 -27.63 -13.81 -24.73
C ILE A 17 -26.43 -13.34 -23.89
N LEU A 18 -26.13 -13.99 -22.76
CA LEU A 18 -24.97 -13.65 -21.93
C LEU A 18 -23.64 -13.90 -22.67
N HIS A 19 -23.54 -15.00 -23.42
CA HIS A 19 -22.37 -15.29 -24.25
C HIS A 19 -22.25 -14.31 -25.41
N LEU A 20 -23.35 -13.95 -26.06
CA LEU A 20 -23.38 -12.95 -27.12
C LEU A 20 -23.00 -11.57 -26.58
N PHE A 21 -23.51 -11.17 -25.41
CA PHE A 21 -23.17 -9.90 -24.77
C PHE A 21 -21.70 -9.86 -24.33
N ARG A 22 -21.16 -10.97 -23.79
CA ARG A 22 -19.72 -11.12 -23.51
C ARG A 22 -18.88 -11.08 -24.78
N ALA A 23 -19.34 -11.70 -25.87
CA ALA A 23 -18.65 -11.69 -27.16
C ALA A 23 -18.67 -10.27 -27.77
N LEU A 24 -19.82 -9.59 -27.78
CA LEU A 24 -19.97 -8.22 -28.24
C LEU A 24 -19.13 -7.23 -27.41
N ASN A 25 -19.08 -7.40 -26.08
CA ASN A 25 -18.17 -6.61 -25.23
C ASN A 25 -16.69 -6.93 -25.47
N ARG A 26 -16.34 -8.16 -25.85
CA ARG A 26 -14.98 -8.54 -26.29
C ARG A 26 -14.54 -7.79 -27.54
N PHE A 27 -15.48 -7.35 -28.39
CA PHE A 27 -15.20 -6.61 -29.63
C PHE A 27 -15.30 -5.09 -29.47
N ARG A 28 -15.56 -4.57 -28.26
CA ARG A 28 -15.54 -3.14 -28.01
C ARG A 28 -14.08 -2.69 -27.94
N VAL A 29 -13.59 -2.12 -29.04
CA VAL A 29 -12.23 -1.57 -29.11
C VAL A 29 -12.07 -0.52 -28.02
N LEU A 30 -11.22 -0.79 -27.03
CA LEU A 30 -10.85 0.19 -26.03
C LEU A 30 -10.11 1.32 -26.76
N ARG A 31 -10.67 2.53 -26.70
CA ARG A 31 -9.99 3.75 -27.14
C ARG A 31 -9.67 4.56 -25.90
N LEU A 32 -8.38 4.65 -25.59
CA LEU A 32 -7.87 5.66 -24.70
C LEU A 32 -7.60 6.87 -25.58
N ASP A 33 -8.43 7.91 -25.48
CA ASP A 33 -8.23 9.10 -26.30
C ASP A 33 -6.83 9.67 -26.03
N PRO A 34 -6.13 10.18 -27.07
CA PRO A 34 -4.79 10.76 -26.93
C PRO A 34 -4.82 12.13 -26.22
N ILE A 35 -5.90 12.45 -25.49
CA ILE A 35 -6.04 13.70 -24.75
C ILE A 35 -4.84 13.79 -23.79
N PRO A 36 -3.98 14.81 -23.93
CA PRO A 36 -2.89 15.02 -23.00
C PRO A 36 -3.48 15.11 -21.60
N PHE A 37 -2.94 14.33 -20.66
CA PHE A 37 -3.40 14.41 -19.28
C PHE A 37 -3.12 15.81 -18.74
N ALA A 38 -4.18 16.52 -18.37
CA ALA A 38 -4.14 17.88 -17.85
C ALA A 38 -5.05 17.94 -16.61
N PRO A 39 -4.53 17.59 -15.42
CA PRO A 39 -5.34 17.65 -14.22
C PRO A 39 -5.51 19.09 -13.79
N GLN A 40 -6.63 19.39 -13.13
CA GLN A 40 -6.77 20.63 -12.40
C GLN A 40 -6.17 20.41 -11.00
N TYR A 41 -5.19 21.20 -10.60
CA TYR A 41 -4.47 21.06 -9.32
C TYR A 41 -5.30 21.45 -8.08
N ASP A 42 -6.63 21.39 -8.16
CA ASP A 42 -7.53 21.80 -7.09
C ASP A 42 -7.56 20.74 -5.98
N ALA A 43 -6.53 20.76 -5.12
CA ALA A 43 -6.48 19.95 -3.92
C ALA A 43 -7.00 20.74 -2.71
N ILE A 44 -7.80 20.08 -1.86
CA ILE A 44 -8.16 20.64 -0.55
C ILE A 44 -6.98 20.42 0.39
N TYR A 45 -6.45 21.51 0.94
CA TYR A 45 -5.44 21.45 1.99
C TYR A 45 -6.12 21.32 3.35
N LEU A 46 -5.95 20.17 4.02
CA LEU A 46 -6.68 19.88 5.27
C LEU A 46 -5.94 20.28 6.53
N ALA A 47 -4.64 20.07 6.59
CA ALA A 47 -3.91 20.14 7.85
C ALA A 47 -2.43 20.41 7.62
N GLY A 48 -1.78 20.96 8.64
CA GLY A 48 -0.32 21.03 8.75
C GLY A 48 0.16 22.34 9.32
N ARG A 49 0.74 22.29 10.52
CA ARG A 49 1.57 23.37 11.05
C ARG A 49 3.01 23.09 10.64
N ARG A 50 3.58 23.93 9.78
CA ARG A 50 4.99 23.86 9.42
C ARG A 50 5.81 24.32 10.63
N THR A 51 6.51 23.37 11.23
CA THR A 51 7.43 23.59 12.35
C THR A 51 8.87 23.20 12.01
N ASN A 52 9.11 22.62 10.83
CA ASN A 52 10.41 22.18 10.35
C ASN A 52 10.61 22.53 8.86
N ASP A 53 11.84 22.90 8.48
CA ASP A 53 12.24 23.29 7.11
C ASP A 53 13.01 22.21 6.34
N LEU A 54 13.17 21.01 6.91
CA LEU A 54 13.74 19.86 6.20
C LEU A 54 12.88 19.48 4.98
N GLU A 55 13.52 18.90 3.95
CA GLU A 55 12.86 18.35 2.77
C GLU A 55 11.72 17.40 3.19
N PRO A 56 10.47 17.63 2.77
CA PRO A 56 9.35 16.77 3.13
C PRO A 56 9.46 15.39 2.47
N ILE A 57 8.94 14.38 3.15
CA ILE A 57 8.72 13.05 2.57
C ILE A 57 7.36 13.08 1.88
N GLU A 58 7.37 12.82 0.57
CA GLU A 58 6.18 12.86 -0.28
C GLU A 58 5.58 11.45 -0.38
N LEU A 59 4.30 11.29 -0.01
CA LEU A 59 3.56 10.03 -0.12
C LEU A 59 2.29 10.20 -0.94
N PHE A 60 1.96 9.20 -1.75
CA PHE A 60 0.75 9.16 -2.57
C PHE A 60 -0.09 7.93 -2.28
N THR A 61 -1.40 8.10 -2.10
CA THR A 61 -2.34 7.01 -1.79
C THR A 61 -3.67 7.26 -2.48
N VAL A 62 -4.26 6.20 -3.02
CA VAL A 62 -5.62 6.22 -3.56
C VAL A 62 -6.55 5.62 -2.50
N ILE A 63 -7.57 6.37 -2.11
CA ILE A 63 -8.47 6.04 -1.01
C ILE A 63 -9.90 5.99 -1.55
N ASN A 64 -10.40 4.76 -1.75
CA ASN A 64 -11.76 4.54 -2.24
C ASN A 64 -12.66 3.97 -1.13
N GLY A 65 -13.56 4.81 -0.62
CA GLY A 65 -14.51 4.49 0.44
C GLY A 65 -14.01 4.83 1.84
N ALA A 66 -14.97 5.09 2.75
CA ALA A 66 -14.69 5.48 4.14
C ALA A 66 -13.86 4.43 4.93
N CYS A 67 -13.99 3.14 4.62
CA CYS A 67 -13.16 2.12 5.26
C CYS A 67 -11.68 2.28 4.88
N ALA A 68 -11.39 2.54 3.59
CA ALA A 68 -10.02 2.76 3.13
C ALA A 68 -9.43 4.03 3.76
N ALA A 69 -10.24 5.05 4.02
CA ALA A 69 -9.82 6.25 4.74
C ALA A 69 -9.35 5.92 6.17
N ASN A 70 -10.10 5.08 6.90
CA ASN A 70 -9.67 4.62 8.23
C ASN A 70 -8.33 3.85 8.17
N ARG A 71 -8.12 3.02 7.15
CA ARG A 71 -6.85 2.28 6.95
C ARG A 71 -5.68 3.21 6.66
N ALA A 72 -5.86 4.19 5.78
CA ALA A 72 -4.84 5.19 5.48
C ALA A 72 -4.45 6.00 6.73
N VAL A 73 -5.43 6.31 7.59
CA VAL A 73 -5.18 6.97 8.88
C VAL A 73 -4.42 6.06 9.86
N VAL A 74 -4.76 4.77 9.93
CA VAL A 74 -4.00 3.78 10.72
C VAL A 74 -2.55 3.68 10.23
N SER A 75 -2.35 3.62 8.91
CA SER A 75 -1.04 3.63 8.28
C SER A 75 -0.23 4.87 8.69
N LEU A 76 -0.84 6.07 8.56
CA LEU A 76 -0.24 7.34 8.98
C LEU A 76 0.15 7.31 10.47
N LYS A 77 -0.73 6.84 11.35
CA LYS A 77 -0.41 6.77 12.79
C LYS A 77 0.79 5.88 13.09
N SER A 78 0.86 4.70 12.46
CA SER A 78 2.02 3.81 12.59
C SER A 78 3.32 4.45 12.08
N MET A 79 3.25 5.18 10.97
CA MET A 79 4.39 5.92 10.43
C MET A 79 4.88 7.02 11.39
N LEU A 80 3.96 7.86 11.89
CA LEU A 80 4.28 8.96 12.79
C LEU A 80 4.84 8.46 14.13
N TYR A 81 4.41 7.28 14.59
CA TYR A 81 5.01 6.59 15.75
C TYR A 81 6.49 6.29 15.51
N PHE A 82 6.83 5.65 14.38
CA PHE A 82 8.23 5.32 14.07
C PHE A 82 9.08 6.52 13.61
N GLN A 83 8.49 7.68 13.36
CA GLN A 83 9.22 8.95 13.29
C GLN A 83 9.62 9.50 14.67
N GLY A 84 9.24 8.84 15.77
CA GLY A 84 9.58 9.27 17.12
C GLY A 84 8.84 10.53 17.58
N ARG A 85 7.72 10.88 16.92
CA ARG A 85 6.97 12.13 17.20
C ARG A 85 6.20 12.09 18.52
N TYR A 86 5.94 10.90 19.06
CA TYR A 86 5.10 10.72 20.25
C TYR A 86 5.90 10.27 21.47
N LYS A 87 5.47 10.74 22.65
CA LYS A 87 6.08 10.38 23.94
C LYS A 87 5.70 8.96 24.32
N THR A 88 6.65 8.04 24.22
CA THR A 88 6.51 6.63 24.61
C THR A 88 6.36 6.41 26.13
N ALA A 89 6.64 7.45 26.94
CA ALA A 89 6.56 7.43 28.40
C ALA A 89 5.24 7.99 28.98
N SER A 90 4.20 8.14 28.14
CA SER A 90 2.89 8.62 28.62
C SER A 90 2.31 7.64 29.64
N LYS A 91 1.84 8.15 30.80
CA LYS A 91 1.12 7.33 31.82
C LYS A 91 -0.15 6.69 31.27
N PHE A 92 -0.71 7.29 30.21
CA PHE A 92 -1.86 6.77 29.51
C PHE A 92 -1.49 5.56 28.65
N CYS A 93 -0.23 5.40 28.25
CA CYS A 93 0.29 4.39 27.31
C CYS A 93 1.46 3.62 27.96
N PRO A 94 1.23 2.77 28.97
CA PRO A 94 2.31 1.99 29.55
C PRO A 94 2.88 1.04 28.50
N SER A 95 4.18 1.21 28.16
CA SER A 95 4.90 0.33 27.25
C SER A 95 5.02 -1.06 27.88
N VAL A 96 4.05 -1.93 27.61
CA VAL A 96 4.15 -3.36 27.87
C VAL A 96 4.67 -3.98 26.59
N SER A 97 6.00 -3.97 26.43
CA SER A 97 6.65 -4.61 25.29
C SER A 97 6.41 -6.12 25.38
N ASN A 98 5.65 -6.69 24.44
CA ASN A 98 5.50 -8.15 24.33
C ASN A 98 6.66 -8.73 23.51
N ARG A 99 7.88 -8.48 23.98
CA ARG A 99 9.11 -8.97 23.35
C ARG A 99 9.38 -10.41 23.81
N PRO A 100 9.52 -11.38 22.89
CA PRO A 100 9.94 -12.73 23.25
C PRO A 100 11.25 -12.75 24.08
N PRO A 101 11.38 -13.66 25.06
CA PRO A 101 12.63 -13.86 25.78
C PRO A 101 13.79 -14.16 24.82
N GLY A 102 14.92 -13.48 24.97
CA GLY A 102 16.12 -13.65 24.12
C GLY A 102 16.31 -12.59 23.04
N ILE A 103 15.29 -11.77 22.75
CA ILE A 103 15.45 -10.63 21.84
C ILE A 103 16.02 -9.43 22.59
N VAL A 104 17.18 -8.94 22.13
CA VAL A 104 17.82 -7.73 22.65
C VAL A 104 17.84 -6.68 21.55
N CYS A 105 17.27 -5.51 21.86
CA CYS A 105 17.28 -4.36 20.97
C CYS A 105 18.31 -3.33 21.40
N GLN A 106 18.97 -2.73 20.42
CA GLN A 106 19.96 -1.69 20.61
C GLN A 106 19.32 -0.33 20.41
N ASN A 107 19.61 0.58 21.33
CA ASN A 107 19.17 1.97 21.22
C ASN A 107 20.06 2.72 20.24
N GLN A 108 19.44 3.47 19.34
CA GLN A 108 20.11 4.37 18.42
C GLN A 108 19.49 5.76 18.55
N SER A 109 20.32 6.80 18.42
CA SER A 109 19.81 8.17 18.29
C SER A 109 18.95 8.26 17.04
N LEU A 110 17.73 8.74 17.20
CA LEU A 110 16.86 9.02 16.07
C LEU A 110 17.33 10.27 15.36
N GLU A 111 17.41 10.20 14.03
CA GLU A 111 17.52 11.41 13.21
C GLU A 111 16.27 12.28 13.42
N PRO A 112 16.40 13.62 13.36
CA PRO A 112 15.26 14.51 13.37
C PRO A 112 14.23 14.10 12.31
N TYR A 113 12.96 13.98 12.71
CA TYR A 113 11.92 13.63 11.76
C TYR A 113 11.78 14.71 10.69
N ARG A 114 11.46 14.29 9.47
CA ARG A 114 11.13 15.20 8.37
C ARG A 114 9.62 15.45 8.31
N PRO A 115 9.16 16.63 7.84
CA PRO A 115 7.77 16.85 7.51
C PRO A 115 7.26 15.81 6.51
N VAL A 116 5.97 15.53 6.57
CA VAL A 116 5.31 14.58 5.67
C VAL A 116 4.26 15.32 4.85
N ARG A 117 4.24 15.06 3.54
CA ARG A 117 3.21 15.54 2.62
C ARG A 117 2.46 14.34 2.06
N LEU A 118 1.16 14.33 2.29
CA LEU A 118 0.25 13.28 1.90
C LEU A 118 -0.57 13.76 0.72
N HIS A 119 -0.46 13.06 -0.39
CA HIS A 119 -1.23 13.28 -1.59
C HIS A 119 -2.26 12.17 -1.73
N TRP A 120 -3.50 12.49 -1.36
CA TRP A 120 -4.57 11.51 -1.29
C TRP A 120 -5.61 11.77 -2.37
N VAL A 121 -5.81 10.80 -3.25
CA VAL A 121 -6.94 10.82 -4.19
C VAL A 121 -8.09 10.09 -3.52
N ALA A 122 -9.18 10.81 -3.22
CA ALA A 122 -10.26 10.31 -2.40
C ALA A 122 -11.62 10.44 -3.11
N ASP A 123 -12.43 9.38 -3.08
CA ASP A 123 -13.85 9.44 -3.46
C ASP A 123 -14.65 10.24 -2.42
N VAL A 124 -15.90 10.58 -2.72
CA VAL A 124 -16.75 11.37 -1.82
C VAL A 124 -16.79 10.78 -0.40
N ALA A 125 -16.99 9.46 -0.28
CA ALA A 125 -17.10 8.80 1.02
C ALA A 125 -15.79 8.83 1.81
N ALA A 126 -14.64 8.64 1.17
CA ALA A 126 -13.34 8.78 1.82
C ALA A 126 -13.06 10.25 2.18
N LYS A 127 -13.36 11.19 1.28
CA LYS A 127 -13.12 12.62 1.48
C LYS A 127 -13.84 13.14 2.72
N ASP A 128 -15.14 12.87 2.83
CA ASP A 128 -15.97 13.30 3.96
C ASP A 128 -15.44 12.70 5.27
N ARG A 129 -15.02 11.43 5.22
CA ARG A 129 -14.44 10.74 6.38
C ARG A 129 -13.11 11.35 6.82
N LEU A 130 -12.23 11.68 5.87
CA LEU A 130 -10.92 12.27 6.14
C LEU A 130 -11.07 13.69 6.68
N ILE A 131 -11.95 14.51 6.10
CA ILE A 131 -12.27 15.85 6.61
C ILE A 131 -12.70 15.76 8.08
N TYR A 132 -13.68 14.91 8.38
CA TYR A 132 -14.16 14.71 9.76
C TYR A 132 -13.01 14.34 10.74
N ILE A 133 -12.11 13.44 10.34
CA ILE A 133 -10.99 13.04 11.20
C ILE A 133 -10.00 14.19 11.44
N PHE A 134 -9.66 14.95 10.39
CA PHE A 134 -8.64 16.00 10.47
C PHE A 134 -9.18 17.36 10.91
N GLU A 135 -10.50 17.53 11.01
CA GLU A 135 -11.14 18.63 11.75
C GLU A 135 -10.91 18.53 13.27
N GLU A 136 -10.76 17.31 13.80
CA GLU A 136 -10.47 17.08 15.22
C GLU A 136 -8.95 16.87 15.45
N TRP A 137 -8.32 16.06 14.61
CA TRP A 137 -6.91 15.68 14.76
C TRP A 137 -5.98 16.50 13.86
N HIS A 138 -5.11 17.31 14.48
CA HIS A 138 -4.19 18.22 13.77
C HIS A 138 -2.71 17.88 14.01
N PRO A 139 -2.16 16.84 13.36
CA PRO A 139 -0.76 16.48 13.55
C PRO A 139 0.20 17.57 13.02
N SER A 140 1.19 17.96 13.84
CA SER A 140 2.27 18.88 13.43
C SER A 140 3.10 18.28 12.28
N ASP A 141 3.61 19.12 11.37
CA ASP A 141 4.48 18.70 10.25
C ASP A 141 3.90 17.53 9.41
N VAL A 142 2.58 17.53 9.24
CA VAL A 142 1.84 16.65 8.32
C VAL A 142 0.94 17.53 7.45
N HIS A 143 1.23 17.56 6.16
CA HIS A 143 0.53 18.37 5.17
C HIS A 143 -0.31 17.46 4.28
N ILE A 144 -1.61 17.71 4.18
CA ILE A 144 -2.53 16.81 3.46
C ILE A 144 -3.16 17.54 2.28
N TYR A 145 -2.96 17.00 1.09
CA TYR A 145 -3.56 17.44 -0.18
C TYR A 145 -4.57 16.39 -0.63
N LEU A 146 -5.87 16.75 -0.60
CA LEU A 146 -6.95 15.89 -1.08
C LEU A 146 -7.33 16.21 -2.53
N TYR A 147 -7.13 15.26 -3.42
CA TYR A 147 -7.53 15.32 -4.83
C TYR A 147 -8.84 14.57 -5.04
N ASN A 148 -9.72 15.12 -5.88
CA ASN A 148 -11.04 14.57 -6.11
C ASN A 148 -10.99 13.34 -7.04
N TYR A 149 -11.39 12.17 -6.56
CA TYR A 149 -11.34 10.92 -7.34
C TYR A 149 -12.06 11.00 -8.69
N GLU A 150 -13.22 11.67 -8.72
CA GLU A 150 -14.11 11.77 -9.88
C GLU A 150 -13.45 12.50 -11.05
N GLN A 151 -12.46 13.38 -10.78
CA GLN A 151 -11.73 14.10 -11.83
C GLN A 151 -10.91 13.17 -12.72
N PHE A 152 -10.52 11.99 -12.23
CA PHE A 152 -9.62 11.09 -12.96
C PHE A 152 -10.31 9.87 -13.56
N VAL A 153 -11.61 9.69 -13.31
CA VAL A 153 -12.38 8.51 -13.78
C VAL A 153 -12.36 8.41 -15.30
N SER A 154 -12.39 9.53 -16.03
CA SER A 154 -12.39 9.54 -17.49
C SER A 154 -11.13 8.93 -18.10
N TYR A 155 -9.99 8.95 -17.40
CA TYR A 155 -8.71 8.46 -17.93
C TYR A 155 -8.54 6.95 -17.82
N VAL A 156 -9.17 6.32 -16.82
CA VAL A 156 -8.93 4.90 -16.51
C VAL A 156 -10.20 4.08 -16.28
N GLY A 157 -11.36 4.72 -16.11
CA GLY A 157 -12.64 4.08 -15.80
C GLY A 157 -13.21 3.23 -16.93
N ALA A 158 -12.79 3.48 -18.17
CA ALA A 158 -13.17 2.66 -19.32
C ALA A 158 -12.36 1.35 -19.43
N ILE A 159 -11.26 1.21 -18.67
CA ILE A 159 -10.37 0.04 -18.76
C ILE A 159 -11.06 -1.17 -18.09
N PRO A 160 -11.28 -2.28 -18.81
CA PRO A 160 -11.83 -3.49 -18.22
C PRO A 160 -10.81 -4.14 -17.28
N ILE A 161 -11.06 -4.12 -15.97
CA ILE A 161 -10.12 -4.61 -14.95
C ILE A 161 -10.68 -5.89 -14.31
N ASN A 162 -9.84 -6.90 -14.15
CA ASN A 162 -10.17 -8.13 -13.40
C ASN A 162 -9.33 -8.19 -12.11
N HIS A 163 -9.67 -7.32 -11.17
CA HIS A 163 -9.02 -7.23 -9.87
C HIS A 163 -10.02 -6.72 -8.83
N TYR A 164 -9.91 -7.19 -7.58
CA TYR A 164 -10.91 -6.86 -6.55
C TYR A 164 -10.92 -5.36 -6.18
N ALA A 165 -9.78 -4.68 -6.33
CA ALA A 165 -9.68 -3.25 -6.09
C ALA A 165 -10.29 -2.40 -7.22
N GLY A 166 -10.53 -2.98 -8.40
CA GLY A 166 -11.17 -2.31 -9.53
C GLY A 166 -10.42 -1.09 -10.06
N THR A 167 -11.18 -0.13 -10.60
CA THR A 167 -10.68 1.14 -11.17
C THR A 167 -9.75 1.95 -10.25
N PRO A 168 -10.00 2.08 -8.94
CA PRO A 168 -9.09 2.80 -8.04
C PRO A 168 -7.62 2.36 -8.09
N ALA A 169 -7.35 1.08 -8.32
CA ALA A 169 -5.98 0.58 -8.40
C ALA A 169 -5.18 1.28 -9.53
N MET A 170 -5.84 1.55 -10.67
CA MET A 170 -5.21 2.23 -11.81
C MET A 170 -4.69 3.64 -11.49
N TYR A 171 -5.23 4.31 -10.48
CA TYR A 171 -4.92 5.73 -10.24
C TYR A 171 -3.46 5.94 -9.82
N LYS A 172 -2.78 4.93 -9.27
CA LYS A 172 -1.34 5.00 -8.99
C LYS A 172 -0.52 5.28 -10.25
N ILE A 173 -0.96 4.81 -11.41
CA ILE A 173 -0.27 5.04 -12.68
C ILE A 173 -0.31 6.51 -13.13
N LEU A 174 -1.27 7.27 -12.59
CA LEU A 174 -1.50 8.68 -12.87
C LEU A 174 -0.70 9.61 -11.93
N ALA A 175 -0.04 9.08 -10.90
CA ALA A 175 0.69 9.86 -9.91
C ALA A 175 1.67 10.91 -10.50
N PRO A 176 2.47 10.61 -11.55
CA PRO A 176 3.36 11.61 -12.16
C PRO A 176 2.62 12.83 -12.70
N TYR A 177 1.34 12.70 -12.97
CA TYR A 177 0.56 13.76 -13.56
C TYR A 177 -0.37 14.43 -12.55
N ILE A 178 -1.00 13.68 -11.64
CA ILE A 178 -1.82 14.24 -10.56
C ILE A 178 -1.00 15.19 -9.68
N LEU A 179 0.25 14.81 -9.39
CA LEU A 179 1.13 15.55 -8.49
C LEU A 179 1.77 16.75 -9.18
N PRO A 180 1.96 17.87 -8.47
CA PRO A 180 2.51 19.08 -9.06
C PRO A 180 3.99 18.89 -9.43
N GLU A 181 4.50 19.74 -10.33
CA GLU A 181 5.82 19.55 -10.95
C GLU A 181 6.96 19.57 -9.93
N GLU A 182 6.82 20.33 -8.84
CA GLU A 182 7.80 20.41 -7.76
C GLU A 182 7.97 19.08 -7.00
N VAL A 183 6.98 18.19 -7.05
CA VAL A 183 7.11 16.83 -6.49
C VAL A 183 7.87 15.99 -7.52
N THR A 184 9.15 15.76 -7.25
CA THR A 184 10.08 15.07 -8.17
C THR A 184 10.16 13.57 -7.95
N LYS A 185 9.83 13.09 -6.74
CA LYS A 185 9.80 11.68 -6.34
C LYS A 185 8.75 11.47 -5.26
N VAL A 186 8.17 10.27 -5.19
CA VAL A 186 7.07 9.97 -4.25
C VAL A 186 7.04 8.49 -3.86
N ILE A 187 6.68 8.21 -2.61
CA ILE A 187 6.37 6.85 -2.15
C ILE A 187 4.87 6.60 -2.37
N VAL A 188 4.52 5.73 -3.31
CA VAL A 188 3.15 5.28 -3.56
C VAL A 188 2.83 4.10 -2.66
N LEU A 189 1.72 4.19 -1.92
CA LEU A 189 1.28 3.18 -0.97
C LEU A 189 -0.16 2.72 -1.24
N ASP A 190 -0.43 1.44 -1.01
CA ASP A 190 -1.78 0.98 -0.74
C ASP A 190 -2.30 1.50 0.61
N SER A 191 -3.61 1.65 0.73
CA SER A 191 -4.24 2.18 1.96
C SER A 191 -4.10 1.25 3.17
N ASP A 192 -3.76 -0.02 2.97
CA ASP A 192 -3.75 -1.11 3.95
C ASP A 192 -2.33 -1.61 4.27
N VAL A 193 -1.39 -0.66 4.29
CA VAL A 193 -0.03 -0.87 4.77
C VAL A 193 0.16 -0.33 6.20
N ILE A 194 1.00 -0.98 7.00
CA ILE A 194 1.36 -0.56 8.35
C ILE A 194 2.88 -0.44 8.45
N PHE A 195 3.34 0.70 8.98
CA PHE A 195 4.76 0.95 9.23
C PHE A 195 5.18 0.32 10.55
N ASN A 196 6.33 -0.34 10.50
CA ASN A 196 7.07 -0.83 11.67
C ASN A 196 8.50 -0.25 11.72
N TYR A 197 8.78 0.77 10.92
CA TYR A 197 10.08 1.41 10.82
C TYR A 197 9.95 2.87 10.39
N ASN A 198 11.01 3.65 10.59
CA ASN A 198 11.00 5.06 10.22
C ASN A 198 10.95 5.20 8.69
N VAL A 199 9.91 5.88 8.18
CA VAL A 199 9.71 6.14 6.74
C VAL A 199 10.88 6.90 6.10
N LEU A 200 11.66 7.64 6.89
CA LEU A 200 12.87 8.30 6.40
C LEU A 200 13.85 7.30 5.77
N GLU A 201 13.94 6.08 6.31
CA GLU A 201 14.83 5.05 5.78
C GLU A 201 14.33 4.50 4.44
N LEU A 202 13.01 4.46 4.22
CA LEU A 202 12.43 4.16 2.90
C LEU A 202 12.67 5.29 1.90
N TRP A 203 12.54 6.54 2.35
CA TRP A 203 12.80 7.72 1.53
C TRP A 203 14.25 7.79 1.05
N LYS A 204 15.21 7.38 1.88
CA LYS A 204 16.64 7.29 1.52
C LYS A 204 16.93 6.26 0.43
N GLU A 205 16.08 5.26 0.21
CA GLU A 205 16.28 4.28 -0.87
C GLU A 205 16.31 4.95 -2.27
N PHE A 206 15.68 6.12 -2.44
CA PHE A 206 15.82 6.90 -3.68
C PHE A 206 17.26 7.34 -3.97
N GLU A 207 18.10 7.52 -2.96
CA GLU A 207 19.51 7.91 -3.13
C GLU A 207 20.34 6.77 -3.73
N ARG A 208 19.81 5.54 -3.72
CA ARG A 208 20.44 4.35 -4.28
C ARG A 208 19.99 4.06 -5.72
N PHE A 209 19.08 4.86 -6.27
CA PHE A 209 18.65 4.72 -7.65
C PHE A 209 19.82 5.04 -8.59
N LYS A 210 20.07 4.13 -9.53
CA LYS A 210 20.87 4.40 -10.73
C LYS A 210 20.11 5.39 -11.63
N PRO A 211 20.79 6.18 -12.47
CA PRO A 211 20.15 7.25 -13.24
C PRO A 211 18.95 6.84 -14.10
N GLN A 212 18.87 5.60 -14.58
CA GLN A 212 17.77 5.09 -15.41
C GLN A 212 16.61 4.50 -14.61
N GLN A 213 16.77 4.28 -13.30
CA GLN A 213 15.75 3.63 -12.48
C GLN A 213 14.63 4.63 -12.17
N VAL A 214 13.39 4.19 -12.38
CA VAL A 214 12.19 5.01 -12.20
C VAL A 214 11.19 4.41 -11.22
N PHE A 215 11.28 3.10 -10.98
CA PHE A 215 10.45 2.37 -10.02
C PHE A 215 11.31 1.58 -9.05
N GLY A 216 11.05 1.74 -7.75
CA GLY A 216 11.58 0.88 -6.70
C GLY A 216 10.45 0.10 -6.05
N ALA A 217 10.49 -1.23 -6.09
CA ALA A 217 9.43 -2.06 -5.51
C ALA A 217 9.98 -3.41 -5.07
N ALA A 218 9.26 -4.07 -4.16
CA ALA A 218 9.58 -5.42 -3.73
C ALA A 218 8.92 -6.45 -4.67
N CYS A 219 9.54 -7.62 -4.79
CA CYS A 219 8.98 -8.82 -5.40
C CYS A 219 7.55 -9.14 -4.90
N GLU A 220 6.72 -9.67 -5.79
CA GLU A 220 5.45 -10.30 -5.42
C GLU A 220 5.70 -11.60 -4.65
N GLN A 221 5.02 -11.76 -3.52
CA GLN A 221 5.09 -12.95 -2.67
C GLN A 221 3.95 -13.91 -3.00
N ILE A 222 4.30 -15.16 -3.23
CA ILE A 222 3.37 -16.19 -3.68
C ILE A 222 3.41 -17.41 -2.77
N THR A 223 2.43 -18.30 -2.89
CA THR A 223 2.33 -19.53 -2.07
C THR A 223 3.61 -20.36 -2.03
N TYR A 224 4.41 -20.34 -3.10
CA TYR A 224 5.73 -20.95 -3.13
C TYR A 224 6.82 -19.92 -2.77
N CYS A 225 7.02 -19.71 -1.48
CA CYS A 225 7.91 -18.67 -0.93
C CYS A 225 9.34 -18.67 -1.51
N PRO A 226 10.05 -19.81 -1.68
CA PRO A 226 11.41 -19.80 -2.21
C PRO A 226 11.54 -19.26 -3.65
N TYR A 227 10.44 -19.16 -4.41
CA TYR A 227 10.43 -18.58 -5.76
C TYR A 227 9.78 -17.19 -5.81
N SER A 228 9.36 -16.64 -4.67
CA SER A 228 8.74 -15.30 -4.62
C SER A 228 9.76 -14.21 -4.97
N CYS A 229 10.92 -14.26 -4.30
CA CYS A 229 11.90 -13.21 -4.33
C CYS A 229 13.27 -13.78 -4.68
N SER A 230 13.67 -13.66 -5.94
CA SER A 230 15.04 -13.99 -6.35
C SER A 230 16.03 -13.02 -5.71
N SER A 231 17.23 -13.51 -5.39
CA SER A 231 18.37 -12.67 -5.03
C SER A 231 19.04 -12.01 -6.25
N ASP A 232 18.68 -12.44 -7.46
CA ASP A 232 19.15 -11.89 -8.73
C ASP A 232 18.50 -10.52 -9.00
N ASP A 233 19.34 -9.53 -9.32
CA ASP A 233 18.93 -8.18 -9.73
C ASP A 233 19.13 -7.91 -11.23
N THR A 234 19.56 -8.92 -12.01
CA THR A 234 19.72 -8.83 -13.46
C THR A 234 18.41 -9.02 -14.22
N HIS A 235 17.39 -9.60 -13.57
CA HIS A 235 16.06 -9.82 -14.12
C HIS A 235 14.97 -9.33 -13.16
N LEU A 236 13.79 -9.03 -13.72
CA LEU A 236 12.61 -8.80 -12.90
C LEU A 236 12.27 -10.10 -12.16
N PRO A 237 11.81 -10.06 -10.89
CA PRO A 237 11.35 -11.27 -10.21
C PRO A 237 10.34 -12.03 -11.07
N LEU A 238 10.36 -13.37 -11.01
CA LEU A 238 9.58 -14.24 -11.90
C LEU A 238 8.07 -13.92 -11.88
N PHE A 239 7.55 -13.55 -10.71
CA PHE A 239 6.14 -13.18 -10.51
C PHE A 239 5.92 -11.66 -10.51
N GLY A 240 6.94 -10.90 -10.91
CA GLY A 240 6.93 -9.45 -10.90
C GLY A 240 7.08 -8.85 -9.51
N ILE A 241 6.74 -7.56 -9.41
CA ILE A 241 6.66 -6.81 -8.17
C ILE A 241 5.24 -6.79 -7.61
N ASN A 242 5.15 -6.51 -6.32
CA ASN A 242 3.90 -6.11 -5.67
C ASN A 242 3.82 -4.58 -5.59
N SER A 243 2.68 -4.03 -5.98
CA SER A 243 2.46 -2.57 -6.11
C SER A 243 1.91 -1.89 -4.84
N GLY A 244 1.88 -2.59 -3.71
CA GLY A 244 1.44 -2.01 -2.43
C GLY A 244 2.42 -0.99 -1.85
N VAL A 245 3.68 -1.05 -2.25
CA VAL A 245 4.72 -0.06 -1.95
C VAL A 245 5.58 0.13 -3.19
N VAL A 246 5.54 1.33 -3.78
CA VAL A 246 6.30 1.66 -4.98
C VAL A 246 6.95 3.04 -4.83
N LEU A 247 8.26 3.10 -4.98
CA LEU A 247 9.02 4.35 -5.07
C LEU A 247 9.01 4.79 -6.52
N MET A 248 8.47 5.98 -6.81
CA MET A 248 8.40 6.52 -8.16
C MET A 248 9.27 7.76 -8.31
N ASN A 249 10.18 7.74 -9.29
CA ASN A 249 10.91 8.93 -9.74
C ASN A 249 10.04 9.68 -10.76
N LEU A 250 9.28 10.67 -10.30
CA LEU A 250 8.30 11.38 -11.11
C LEU A 250 8.97 12.22 -12.20
N THR A 251 10.13 12.79 -11.92
CA THR A 251 10.92 13.55 -12.91
C THR A 251 11.22 12.70 -14.14
N GLU A 252 11.76 11.50 -13.95
CA GLU A 252 12.10 10.61 -15.07
C GLU A 252 10.86 10.01 -15.76
N LEU A 253 9.79 9.72 -15.01
CA LEU A 253 8.52 9.27 -15.59
C LEU A 253 7.89 10.35 -16.49
N ARG A 254 7.89 11.61 -16.06
CA ARG A 254 7.44 12.76 -16.87
C ARG A 254 8.34 12.92 -18.11
N ARG A 255 9.67 12.88 -17.93
CA ARG A 255 10.67 13.03 -19.01
C ARG A 255 10.53 11.96 -20.10
N THR A 256 10.19 10.73 -19.73
CA THR A 256 10.07 9.59 -20.64
C THR A 256 8.67 9.42 -21.23
N ASN A 257 7.77 10.39 -21.03
CA ASN A 257 6.37 10.33 -21.49
C ASN A 257 5.66 9.05 -21.01
N TRP A 258 5.72 8.81 -19.70
CA TRP A 258 5.09 7.66 -19.05
C TRP A 258 3.64 7.42 -19.47
N TRP A 259 2.87 8.50 -19.66
CA TRP A 259 1.48 8.52 -20.13
C TRP A 259 1.31 7.65 -21.37
N TYR A 260 2.10 7.92 -22.39
CA TYR A 260 2.05 7.18 -23.63
C TYR A 260 2.45 5.72 -23.42
N GLN A 261 3.50 5.46 -22.65
CA GLN A 261 3.99 4.09 -22.42
C GLN A 261 2.95 3.19 -21.75
N TRP A 262 2.32 3.67 -20.67
CA TRP A 262 1.36 2.86 -19.95
C TRP A 262 0.07 2.66 -20.75
N GLN A 263 -0.39 3.66 -21.50
CA GLN A 263 -1.57 3.54 -22.35
C GLN A 263 -1.36 2.47 -23.43
N GLN A 264 -0.19 2.46 -24.07
CA GLN A 264 0.15 1.44 -25.07
C GLN A 264 0.13 0.04 -24.45
N GLU A 265 0.67 -0.12 -23.24
CA GLU A 265 0.64 -1.43 -22.58
C GLU A 265 -0.78 -1.86 -22.18
N VAL A 266 -1.60 -0.94 -21.68
CA VAL A 266 -3.01 -1.23 -21.39
C VAL A 266 -3.74 -1.67 -22.66
N LEU A 267 -3.56 -0.96 -23.77
CA LEU A 267 -4.19 -1.31 -25.04
C LEU A 267 -3.76 -2.69 -25.51
N LYS A 268 -2.46 -3.02 -25.41
CA LYS A 268 -1.92 -4.34 -25.72
C LYS A 268 -2.56 -5.43 -24.85
N GLU A 269 -2.47 -5.31 -23.53
CA GLU A 269 -2.98 -6.30 -22.58
C GLU A 269 -4.50 -6.51 -22.71
N VAL A 270 -5.27 -5.43 -22.86
CA VAL A 270 -6.73 -5.53 -23.07
C VAL A 270 -7.07 -6.12 -24.43
N THR A 271 -6.27 -5.87 -25.48
CA THR A 271 -6.48 -6.50 -26.79
C THR A 271 -6.23 -8.01 -26.72
N ASP A 272 -5.18 -8.42 -26.03
CA ASP A 272 -4.75 -9.81 -25.95
C ASP A 272 -5.65 -10.65 -25.01
N LEU A 273 -6.02 -10.10 -23.85
CA LEU A 273 -6.74 -10.82 -22.80
C LEU A 273 -8.23 -10.45 -22.69
N GLY A 274 -8.64 -9.32 -23.26
CA GLY A 274 -9.98 -8.73 -23.10
C GLY A 274 -10.16 -7.95 -21.79
N TYR A 275 -9.15 -7.93 -20.93
CA TYR A 275 -9.14 -7.23 -19.64
C TYR A 275 -7.71 -7.06 -19.13
N LEU A 276 -7.50 -6.15 -18.18
CA LEU A 276 -6.22 -5.95 -17.50
C LEU A 276 -6.20 -6.75 -16.18
N PRO A 277 -5.37 -7.82 -16.07
CA PRO A 277 -5.22 -8.58 -14.82
C PRO A 277 -4.44 -7.73 -13.80
N VAL A 278 -4.88 -7.68 -12.54
CA VAL A 278 -4.15 -6.97 -11.45
C VAL A 278 -3.83 -5.49 -11.78
N ALA A 279 -4.68 -4.85 -12.60
CA ALA A 279 -4.67 -3.42 -12.88
C ALA A 279 -3.26 -2.85 -13.23
N GLU A 280 -2.84 -1.78 -12.56
CA GLU A 280 -1.59 -1.05 -12.78
C GLU A 280 -0.35 -1.92 -12.55
N GLN A 281 -0.41 -2.88 -11.62
CA GLN A 281 0.71 -3.74 -11.29
C GLN A 281 1.17 -4.53 -12.50
N LYS A 282 0.23 -5.02 -13.32
CA LYS A 282 0.54 -5.72 -14.57
C LYS A 282 1.23 -4.79 -15.56
N VAL A 283 0.74 -3.57 -15.75
CA VAL A 283 1.33 -2.59 -16.67
C VAL A 283 2.78 -2.27 -16.28
N ILE A 284 3.00 -1.99 -14.99
CA ILE A 284 4.32 -1.68 -14.44
C ILE A 284 5.26 -2.88 -14.60
N ASN A 285 4.80 -4.10 -14.29
CA ASN A 285 5.58 -5.32 -14.47
C ASN A 285 5.97 -5.58 -15.92
N GLU A 286 5.05 -5.40 -16.87
CA GLU A 286 5.33 -5.62 -18.29
C GLU A 286 6.33 -4.62 -18.86
N ILE A 287 6.22 -3.35 -18.46
CA ILE A 287 7.16 -2.31 -18.91
C ILE A 287 8.56 -2.55 -18.32
N MET A 288 8.66 -2.84 -17.03
CA MET A 288 9.96 -3.16 -16.40
C MET A 288 10.53 -4.50 -16.88
N GLY A 289 9.68 -5.48 -17.19
CA GLY A 289 10.12 -6.77 -17.72
C GLY A 289 10.80 -6.63 -19.08
N ARG A 290 10.37 -5.66 -19.90
CA ARG A 290 11.02 -5.33 -21.18
C ARG A 290 12.23 -4.43 -21.03
N ASN A 291 12.30 -3.63 -19.98
CA ASN A 291 13.46 -2.79 -19.68
C ASN A 291 13.78 -2.79 -18.19
N ILE A 292 14.58 -3.77 -17.76
CA ILE A 292 14.93 -3.96 -16.35
C ILE A 292 15.74 -2.80 -15.76
N THR A 293 16.37 -1.97 -16.60
CA THR A 293 17.12 -0.79 -16.13
C THR A 293 16.24 0.26 -15.44
N LEU A 294 14.92 0.18 -15.64
CA LEU A 294 13.91 1.02 -14.97
C LEU A 294 13.64 0.60 -13.52
N TYR A 295 14.04 -0.61 -13.12
CA TYR A 295 13.70 -1.22 -11.85
C TYR A 295 14.84 -1.13 -10.83
N TYR A 296 14.52 -0.62 -9.64
CA TYR A 296 15.30 -0.72 -8.42
C TYR A 296 14.71 -1.79 -7.51
N ARG A 297 15.51 -2.79 -7.15
CA ARG A 297 15.07 -3.88 -6.28
C ARG A 297 15.02 -3.41 -4.82
N LEU A 298 13.80 -3.27 -4.31
CA LEU A 298 13.57 -2.98 -2.90
C LEU A 298 13.57 -4.29 -2.09
N GLY A 299 14.13 -4.24 -0.88
CA GLY A 299 14.08 -5.37 0.06
C GLY A 299 12.64 -5.77 0.40
N CYS A 300 12.39 -7.07 0.59
CA CYS A 300 11.04 -7.56 0.89
C CYS A 300 10.52 -7.08 2.25
N GLU A 301 11.41 -6.68 3.16
CA GLU A 301 11.07 -6.11 4.46
C GLU A 301 10.31 -4.79 4.38
N TRP A 302 10.41 -4.09 3.24
CA TRP A 302 9.66 -2.87 2.94
C TRP A 302 8.29 -3.13 2.31
N ASN A 303 7.93 -4.37 2.02
CA ASN A 303 6.58 -4.77 1.58
C ASN A 303 6.33 -6.25 1.91
N VAL A 304 6.17 -6.53 3.21
CA VAL A 304 5.88 -7.87 3.73
C VAL A 304 4.41 -8.18 3.50
N GLN A 305 4.11 -9.14 2.63
CA GLN A 305 2.76 -9.34 2.09
C GLN A 305 1.98 -10.40 2.86
N VAL A 306 0.84 -10.01 3.42
CA VAL A 306 -0.10 -10.89 4.12
C VAL A 306 -1.25 -11.25 3.17
N PHE A 307 -0.94 -12.01 2.11
CA PHE A 307 -1.91 -12.41 1.08
C PHE A 307 -2.65 -13.70 1.45
N LYS A 308 -2.11 -14.42 2.43
CA LYS A 308 -2.67 -15.62 3.07
C LYS A 308 -2.06 -15.76 4.47
N ALA A 309 -2.52 -16.76 5.20
CA ALA A 309 -2.15 -16.98 6.59
C ALA A 309 -0.64 -17.07 6.88
N ASP A 310 0.07 -17.75 5.98
CA ASP A 310 1.50 -18.00 6.03
C ASP A 310 2.28 -17.13 5.04
N GLY A 311 1.65 -16.15 4.39
CA GLY A 311 2.27 -15.32 3.34
C GLY A 311 3.52 -14.57 3.82
N ILE A 312 3.51 -14.16 5.09
CA ILE A 312 4.64 -13.48 5.75
C ILE A 312 5.94 -14.32 5.76
N GLN A 313 5.86 -15.65 5.62
CA GLN A 313 7.03 -16.52 5.56
C GLN A 313 7.85 -16.35 4.27
N CYS A 314 7.28 -15.70 3.25
CA CYS A 314 7.95 -15.48 1.98
C CYS A 314 9.00 -14.36 2.03
N CYS A 315 9.06 -13.63 3.14
CA CYS A 315 10.13 -12.70 3.46
C CYS A 315 10.77 -13.14 4.79
N PRO A 316 12.08 -13.42 4.86
CA PRO A 316 12.75 -13.93 6.07
C PRO A 316 12.98 -12.82 7.11
N VAL A 317 11.89 -12.20 7.55
CA VAL A 317 11.88 -11.11 8.52
C VAL A 317 11.41 -11.57 9.90
N GLN A 318 11.63 -10.71 10.89
CA GLN A 318 11.08 -10.84 12.23
C GLN A 318 10.18 -9.64 12.56
N TRP A 319 9.02 -9.92 13.16
CA TRP A 319 8.12 -8.90 13.69
C TRP A 319 8.36 -8.79 15.19
N ILE A 320 8.90 -7.66 15.64
CA ILE A 320 9.25 -7.41 17.04
C ILE A 320 8.58 -6.13 17.48
N ASP A 321 7.91 -6.20 18.63
CA ASP A 321 7.41 -5.03 19.35
C ASP A 321 8.58 -4.24 19.95
N ARG A 322 8.76 -3.01 19.46
CA ARG A 322 9.90 -2.15 19.78
C ARG A 322 9.57 -0.67 19.75
N LEU A 323 10.38 0.09 20.46
CA LEU A 323 10.34 1.55 20.48
C LEU A 323 10.97 2.11 19.20
N PRO A 324 10.62 3.35 18.80
CA PRO A 324 11.17 3.95 17.58
C PRO A 324 12.71 4.00 17.55
N HIS A 325 13.35 4.25 18.70
CA HIS A 325 14.81 4.31 18.84
C HIS A 325 15.50 2.95 18.93
N GLU A 326 14.74 1.85 19.01
CA GLU A 326 15.26 0.48 18.99
C GLU A 326 15.33 -0.01 17.54
N THR A 327 16.29 0.49 16.77
CA THR A 327 16.36 0.25 15.31
C THR A 327 16.84 -1.16 14.96
N TYR A 328 17.61 -1.78 15.86
CA TYR A 328 18.20 -3.10 15.63
C TYR A 328 17.93 -4.06 16.78
N CYS A 329 17.27 -5.17 16.49
CA CYS A 329 16.94 -6.20 17.46
C CYS A 329 17.49 -7.56 17.03
N LYS A 330 18.27 -8.21 17.90
CA LYS A 330 18.83 -9.54 17.67
C LYS A 330 18.22 -10.56 18.61
N ASN A 331 18.03 -11.78 18.11
CA ASN A 331 17.74 -12.93 18.94
C ASN A 331 19.07 -13.56 19.39
N ASN A 332 19.41 -13.47 20.67
CA ASN A 332 20.63 -14.05 21.24
C ASN A 332 20.60 -15.59 21.27
N LEU A 333 19.45 -16.21 20.98
CA LEU A 333 19.28 -17.66 20.95
C LEU A 333 19.42 -18.26 19.53
N ASP A 334 19.49 -17.42 18.49
CA ASP A 334 19.51 -17.84 17.07
C ASP A 334 20.55 -17.03 16.28
N ASP A 335 21.80 -17.03 16.78
CA ASP A 335 22.93 -16.30 16.18
C ASP A 335 23.31 -16.79 14.76
N ALA A 336 22.82 -17.96 14.36
CA ALA A 336 23.16 -18.60 13.09
C ALA A 336 22.47 -17.96 11.87
N ASN A 337 21.32 -17.30 12.03
CA ASN A 337 20.58 -16.67 10.93
C ASN A 337 19.87 -15.36 11.39
N PRO A 338 20.57 -14.22 11.41
CA PRO A 338 19.93 -12.94 11.77
C PRO A 338 18.86 -12.57 10.74
N ARG A 339 17.63 -12.30 11.22
CA ARG A 339 16.51 -11.84 10.38
C ARG A 339 16.39 -10.32 10.42
N GLU A 340 16.17 -9.72 9.26
CA GLU A 340 15.84 -8.29 9.17
C GLU A 340 14.51 -8.01 9.87
N PRO A 341 14.33 -6.84 10.49
CA PRO A 341 13.04 -6.45 11.00
C PRO A 341 12.06 -6.26 9.85
N ALA A 342 10.81 -6.73 10.00
CA ALA A 342 9.72 -6.28 9.14
C ALA A 342 9.60 -4.76 9.29
N ARG A 343 9.69 -4.01 8.18
CA ARG A 343 9.68 -2.54 8.17
C ARG A 343 8.35 -1.98 7.74
N LEU A 344 7.68 -2.63 6.80
CA LEU A 344 6.34 -2.29 6.35
C LEU A 344 5.58 -3.56 5.98
N VAL A 345 4.38 -3.72 6.58
CA VAL A 345 3.50 -4.88 6.36
C VAL A 345 2.29 -4.45 5.54
N HIS A 346 2.00 -5.22 4.50
CA HIS A 346 0.92 -4.98 3.56
C HIS A 346 -0.15 -6.07 3.69
N TYR A 347 -1.36 -5.70 4.10
CA TYR A 347 -2.47 -6.64 4.33
C TYR A 347 -3.23 -6.95 3.05
N ASN A 348 -2.58 -7.50 2.03
CA ASN A 348 -3.21 -7.80 0.72
C ASN A 348 -4.24 -8.96 0.74
N ILE A 349 -4.75 -9.38 1.90
CA ILE A 349 -5.96 -10.21 2.05
C ILE A 349 -7.25 -9.42 1.81
N LYS A 350 -8.32 -10.08 1.34
CA LYS A 350 -9.62 -9.41 1.09
C LYS A 350 -10.31 -8.89 2.34
N ARG A 351 -10.26 -9.65 3.43
CA ARG A 351 -10.86 -9.23 4.71
C ARG A 351 -9.82 -8.43 5.47
N LYS A 352 -10.10 -7.16 5.69
CA LYS A 352 -9.19 -6.26 6.36
C LYS A 352 -9.57 -6.16 7.85
N PRO A 353 -8.59 -5.98 8.74
CA PRO A 353 -8.81 -5.93 10.18
C PRO A 353 -9.70 -4.77 10.63
N GLU A 354 -9.72 -3.66 9.89
CA GLU A 354 -10.48 -2.46 10.23
C GLU A 354 -11.96 -2.64 9.88
N GLY A 355 -12.83 -2.47 10.89
CA GLY A 355 -14.28 -2.52 10.72
C GLY A 355 -14.81 -1.47 9.74
N CYS A 356 -15.82 -1.85 8.95
CA CYS A 356 -16.54 -0.95 8.06
C CYS A 356 -17.84 -0.48 8.75
N GLY A 357 -17.84 0.74 9.29
CA GLY A 357 -19.00 1.38 9.92
C GLY A 357 -18.86 2.91 10.00
N GLN A 358 -19.93 3.62 10.39
CA GLN A 358 -19.92 5.08 10.60
C GLN A 358 -19.00 5.54 11.73
N TYR A 359 -18.62 4.62 12.61
CA TYR A 359 -17.70 4.86 13.70
C TYR A 359 -16.27 4.60 13.24
N ALA A 360 -15.35 5.46 13.69
CA ALA A 360 -13.92 5.10 13.67
C ALA A 360 -13.77 3.71 14.28
N PRO A 361 -12.94 2.81 13.71
CA PRO A 361 -12.64 1.56 14.39
C PRO A 361 -12.19 1.94 15.79
N SER A 362 -12.90 1.43 16.80
CA SER A 362 -12.51 1.67 18.16
C SER A 362 -11.11 1.09 18.35
N SER A 363 -10.42 1.56 19.37
CA SER A 363 -9.22 0.91 19.86
C SER A 363 -9.32 -0.62 19.89
N MET A 364 -10.46 -1.16 20.31
CA MET A 364 -10.74 -2.59 20.40
C MET A 364 -10.90 -3.27 19.03
N ASP A 365 -11.41 -2.58 18.01
CA ASP A 365 -11.56 -3.12 16.65
C ASP A 365 -10.21 -3.23 15.94
N PHE A 366 -9.32 -2.26 16.12
CA PHE A 366 -7.93 -2.34 15.66
C PHE A 366 -7.17 -3.47 16.37
N GLN A 367 -7.39 -3.64 17.68
CA GLN A 367 -6.85 -4.75 18.46
C GLN A 367 -7.34 -6.12 18.00
N ALA A 368 -8.62 -6.25 17.63
CA ALA A 368 -9.17 -7.49 17.09
C ALA A 368 -8.50 -7.88 15.76
N GLY A 369 -8.20 -6.87 14.94
CA GLY A 369 -7.45 -7.02 13.69
C GLY A 369 -5.99 -7.46 13.87
N LEU A 370 -5.28 -6.83 14.82
CA LEU A 370 -3.93 -7.26 15.22
C LEU A 370 -3.96 -8.63 15.91
N ALA A 371 -5.02 -8.97 16.64
CA ALA A 371 -5.21 -10.27 17.26
C ALA A 371 -5.36 -11.38 16.19
N GLU A 372 -5.97 -11.11 15.03
CA GLU A 372 -5.95 -12.03 13.89
C GLU A 372 -4.54 -12.24 13.33
N MET A 373 -3.64 -11.25 13.35
CA MET A 373 -2.23 -11.47 13.01
C MET A 373 -1.54 -12.37 14.03
N SER A 374 -1.84 -12.20 15.32
CA SER A 374 -1.29 -13.02 16.41
C SER A 374 -1.85 -14.44 16.43
N ARG A 375 -2.89 -14.72 15.63
CA ARG A 375 -3.46 -16.05 15.41
C ARG A 375 -2.76 -16.82 14.30
N PHE A 376 -1.79 -16.24 13.58
CA PHE A 376 -0.90 -17.01 12.72
C PHE A 376 0.12 -17.76 13.59
N PRO A 377 -0.01 -19.09 13.75
CA PRO A 377 0.71 -19.86 14.78
C PRO A 377 2.23 -19.90 14.57
N VAL A 378 2.72 -19.40 13.43
CA VAL A 378 4.12 -19.58 13.02
C VAL A 378 5.00 -18.35 13.30
N LEU A 379 4.41 -17.23 13.72
CA LEU A 379 5.16 -16.04 14.18
C LEU A 379 5.49 -16.08 15.68
N PHE A 380 4.70 -16.83 16.45
CA PHE A 380 4.80 -16.88 17.90
C PHE A 380 5.05 -18.33 18.30
N GLY A 381 6.32 -18.70 18.49
CA GLY A 381 6.62 -19.88 19.31
C GLY A 381 5.80 -19.79 20.60
N GLU A 382 5.13 -20.88 20.96
CA GLU A 382 4.24 -21.08 22.11
C GLU A 382 4.19 -19.93 23.13
N LEU A 383 3.40 -18.89 22.84
CA LEU A 383 3.08 -17.84 23.82
C LEU A 383 1.57 -17.88 24.10
N GLU A 384 1.22 -18.04 25.38
CA GLU A 384 -0.15 -18.17 25.88
C GLU A 384 -1.06 -17.04 25.37
N SER A 385 -2.33 -17.37 25.17
CA SER A 385 -3.38 -16.48 24.64
C SER A 385 -3.59 -15.18 25.44
N SER A 386 -3.12 -15.12 26.70
CA SER A 386 -3.24 -13.96 27.59
C SER A 386 -2.21 -12.86 27.33
N GLN A 387 -1.06 -13.20 26.71
CA GLN A 387 0.04 -12.26 26.43
C GLN A 387 -0.14 -11.54 25.09
N ARG A 388 -0.92 -12.07 24.15
CA ARG A 388 -1.09 -11.53 22.78
C ARG A 388 -1.87 -10.20 22.69
N LEU A 389 -2.52 -9.77 23.77
CA LEU A 389 -3.43 -8.62 23.84
C LEU A 389 -2.78 -7.29 24.34
N ARG A 390 -1.52 -7.29 24.79
CA ARG A 390 -0.94 -6.13 25.53
C ARG A 390 -0.02 -5.21 24.72
N ALA A 391 0.65 -5.68 23.67
CA ALA A 391 1.47 -4.89 22.74
C ALA A 391 0.66 -3.81 21.98
N SER A 392 -0.66 -4.00 21.90
CA SER A 392 -1.57 -3.19 21.11
C SER A 392 -2.25 -2.08 21.91
N GLY A 393 -2.02 -2.00 23.23
CA GLY A 393 -2.59 -0.98 24.11
C GLY A 393 -2.11 0.45 23.79
N CYS A 394 -0.90 0.60 23.25
CA CYS A 394 -0.37 1.92 22.93
C CYS A 394 -0.91 2.50 21.61
N PHE A 395 -1.12 1.64 20.60
CA PHE A 395 -1.75 2.06 19.34
C PHE A 395 -3.17 2.59 19.53
N THR A 396 -3.85 2.09 20.54
CA THR A 396 -5.21 2.46 20.93
C THR A 396 -5.34 3.75 21.72
N LEU A 397 -4.25 4.24 22.32
CA LEU A 397 -4.22 5.49 23.09
C LEU A 397 -3.79 6.72 22.27
N PHE A 398 -3.35 6.53 21.01
CA PHE A 398 -3.25 7.62 20.01
C PHE A 398 -4.63 8.13 19.50
N TRP A 399 -5.70 7.87 20.24
CA TRP A 399 -7.10 8.14 19.88
C TRP A 399 -7.90 8.81 20.99
N ALA A 400 -7.28 9.11 22.14
CA ALA A 400 -7.89 9.87 23.21
C ALA A 400 -6.98 11.07 23.51
N ASP A 401 -7.07 12.07 22.65
CA ASP A 401 -6.90 13.49 22.98
C ASP A 401 -7.66 14.31 21.93
#